data_AF-G0PB06-F1
#
_entry.id   AF-G0PB06-F1
#
_cell.length_a   1.000
_cell.length_b   1.000
_cell.length_c   1.000
_cell.angle_alpha   90.00
_cell.angle_beta   90.00
_cell.angle_gamma   90.00
#
_symmetry.space_group_name_H-M   'P 1'
#
loop_
_entity.id
_entity.type
_entity.pdbx_description
1 polymer ?
#
loop_
_entity_poly.entity_id
_entity_poly.type
_entity_poly.pdbx_seq_one_letter_code
_entity_poly.pdbx_strand_id
1 'polypeptide(L)'
;MEVVKMQDKYQRVFIGWHFLQIQDCHLRSKYHSKWTAFIDLDERISTHGQRMVDLLRSIQDPAIGEVQMQLLSVIKDEDYPHKFVNLEALEKEMIFKKYNKTIGPSWQGQKVVVRPEKIGIMSIHSAVAKYPGIRTLQLEPQKVVVRLVNSNAYAYALNISNFNNSK
;
A
#
# COMPACT_ATOMS: atom_id res chain seq x y z
N MET A 1 -17.01 6.24 1.16
CA MET A 1 -15.79 6.30 1.99
C MET A 1 -16.21 6.90 3.32
N GLU A 2 -16.05 6.15 4.40
CA GLU A 2 -16.33 6.60 5.76
C GLU A 2 -15.00 7.03 6.41
N VAL A 3 -14.96 8.18 7.08
CA VAL A 3 -13.77 8.68 7.78
C VAL A 3 -14.08 8.75 9.26
N VAL A 4 -13.44 7.88 10.05
CA VAL A 4 -13.60 7.81 11.51
C VAL A 4 -12.32 8.36 12.17
N LYS A 5 -12.45 9.43 12.96
CA LYS A 5 -11.34 9.99 13.75
C LYS A 5 -11.42 9.48 15.18
N MET A 6 -10.49 8.59 15.55
CA MET A 6 -10.40 8.05 16.92
C MET A 6 -9.46 8.82 17.84
N GLN A 7 -8.70 9.79 17.32
CA GLN A 7 -7.85 10.63 18.15
C GLN A 7 -8.69 11.55 19.03
N ASP A 8 -8.60 11.36 20.33
CA ASP A 8 -9.14 12.26 21.34
C ASP A 8 -8.04 13.14 21.96
N LYS A 9 -8.44 14.01 22.90
CA LYS A 9 -7.55 14.95 23.59
C LYS A 9 -6.48 14.28 24.49
N TYR A 10 -6.53 12.96 24.68
CA TYR A 10 -5.62 12.24 25.57
C TYR A 10 -4.44 11.67 24.78
N GLN A 11 -3.23 12.03 25.26
CA GLN A 11 -1.96 11.76 24.61
C GLN A 11 -1.57 10.27 24.69
N ARG A 12 -2.13 9.41 23.84
CA ARG A 12 -1.44 8.17 23.48
C ARG A 12 -0.32 8.50 22.50
N VAL A 13 0.76 7.74 22.55
CA VAL A 13 1.81 7.80 21.52
C VAL A 13 1.14 7.61 20.16
N PHE A 14 1.44 8.50 19.20
CA PHE A 14 0.77 8.57 17.89
C PHE A 14 0.58 7.20 17.20
N ILE A 15 1.58 6.32 17.31
CA ILE A 15 1.55 4.96 16.75
C ILE A 15 0.48 4.05 17.36
N GLY A 16 0.15 4.22 18.64
CA GLY A 16 -0.89 3.43 19.31
C GLY A 16 -2.28 3.71 18.72
N TRP A 17 -2.56 4.96 18.36
CA TRP A 17 -3.81 5.32 17.67
C TRP A 17 -3.89 4.70 16.28
N HIS A 18 -2.77 4.66 15.56
CA HIS A 18 -2.70 4.05 14.24
C HIS A 18 -3.02 2.55 14.30
N PHE A 19 -2.44 1.81 15.26
CA PHE A 19 -2.75 0.39 15.43
C PHE A 19 -4.22 0.13 15.80
N LEU A 20 -4.81 0.97 16.67
CA LEU A 20 -6.23 0.85 17.00
C LEU A 20 -7.12 1.08 15.78
N GLN A 21 -6.79 2.08 14.96
CA GLN A 21 -7.51 2.35 13.72
C GLN A 21 -7.43 1.19 12.73
N ILE A 22 -6.27 0.53 12.63
CA ILE A 22 -6.12 -0.66 11.80
C ILE A 22 -7.01 -1.80 12.32
N GLN A 23 -7.01 -2.07 13.64
CA GLN A 23 -7.86 -3.15 14.18
C GLN A 23 -9.34 -2.85 14.02
N ASP A 24 -9.75 -1.61 14.25
CA ASP A 24 -11.13 -1.19 14.11
C ASP A 24 -11.61 -1.31 12.66
N CYS A 25 -10.79 -0.89 11.68
CA CYS A 25 -11.04 -1.12 10.25
C CYS A 25 -11.13 -2.61 9.91
N HIS A 26 -10.21 -3.43 10.42
CA HIS A 26 -10.19 -4.88 10.22
C HIS A 26 -11.45 -5.57 10.78
N LEU A 27 -11.82 -5.26 12.03
CA LEU A 27 -12.96 -5.85 12.70
C LEU A 27 -14.27 -5.44 12.04
N ARG A 28 -14.41 -4.18 11.61
CA ARG A 28 -15.58 -3.73 10.85
C ARG A 28 -15.70 -4.39 9.48
N SER A 29 -14.60 -4.79 8.84
CA SER A 29 -14.69 -5.40 7.50
C SER A 29 -14.98 -6.91 7.52
N LYS A 30 -14.74 -7.59 8.66
CA LYS A 30 -14.81 -9.05 8.87
C LYS A 30 -16.06 -9.74 8.31
N TYR A 31 -17.20 -9.06 8.29
CA TYR A 31 -18.47 -9.61 7.81
C TYR A 31 -19.15 -8.74 6.75
N HIS A 32 -18.48 -7.69 6.28
CA HIS A 32 -19.00 -6.76 5.28
C HIS A 32 -18.27 -6.86 3.94
N SER A 33 -17.09 -7.48 3.90
CA SER A 33 -16.27 -7.56 2.70
C SER A 33 -15.58 -8.91 2.59
N LYS A 34 -15.66 -9.53 1.40
CA LYS A 34 -14.88 -10.74 1.10
C LYS A 34 -13.37 -10.46 1.04
N TRP A 35 -13.01 -9.26 0.59
CA TRP A 35 -11.64 -8.79 0.46
C TRP A 35 -11.55 -7.35 0.96
N THR A 36 -10.54 -7.03 1.77
CA THR A 36 -10.28 -5.69 2.31
C THR A 36 -8.85 -5.29 2.01
N ALA A 37 -8.64 -4.14 1.37
CA ALA A 37 -7.32 -3.60 1.10
C ALA A 37 -6.85 -2.72 2.27
N PHE A 38 -5.60 -2.92 2.69
CA PHE A 38 -4.90 -2.05 3.64
C PHE A 38 -3.78 -1.35 2.87
N ILE A 39 -4.04 -0.10 2.50
CA ILE A 39 -3.23 0.73 1.61
C ILE A 39 -3.37 2.21 2.01
N ASP A 40 -2.34 3.01 1.78
CA ASP A 40 -2.37 4.44 2.05
C ASP A 40 -3.06 5.21 0.90
N LEU A 41 -3.61 6.39 1.20
CA LEU A 41 -4.40 7.16 0.23
C LEU A 41 -3.56 7.77 -0.90
N ASP A 42 -2.27 7.98 -0.65
CA ASP A 42 -1.28 8.48 -1.61
C ASP A 42 -0.64 7.36 -2.45
N GLU A 43 -1.06 6.12 -2.26
CA GLU A 43 -0.58 4.96 -2.99
C GLU A 43 -1.57 4.50 -4.07
N ARG A 44 -1.03 3.87 -5.13
CA ARG A 44 -1.85 3.39 -6.25
C ARG A 44 -1.55 1.94 -6.60
N ILE A 45 -2.55 1.08 -6.47
CA ILE A 45 -2.50 -0.28 -7.03
C ILE A 45 -2.44 -0.21 -8.56
N SER A 46 -1.41 -0.83 -9.14
CA SER A 46 -1.23 -0.93 -10.59
C SER A 46 -1.19 -2.40 -10.99
N THR A 47 -2.06 -2.76 -11.93
CA THR A 47 -2.23 -4.13 -12.42
C THR A 47 -1.88 -4.20 -13.90
N HIS A 48 -1.19 -5.26 -14.31
CA HIS A 48 -0.82 -5.52 -15.71
C HIS A 48 -1.56 -6.76 -16.22
N GLY A 49 -2.20 -6.65 -17.38
CA GLY A 49 -2.88 -7.76 -18.06
C GLY A 49 -4.27 -8.13 -17.54
N GLN A 50 -4.62 -7.85 -16.28
CA GLN A 50 -5.96 -8.11 -15.73
C GLN A 50 -6.36 -7.10 -14.67
N ARG A 51 -7.66 -6.99 -14.36
CA ARG A 51 -8.15 -6.14 -13.27
C ARG A 51 -7.91 -6.81 -11.93
N MET A 52 -7.64 -6.01 -10.90
CA MET A 52 -7.45 -6.51 -9.53
C MET A 52 -8.63 -7.36 -9.04
N VAL A 53 -9.85 -6.96 -9.36
CA VAL A 53 -11.08 -7.69 -8.97
C VAL A 53 -11.11 -9.09 -9.59
N ASP A 54 -10.66 -9.25 -10.84
CA ASP A 54 -10.65 -10.55 -11.52
C ASP A 54 -9.57 -11.46 -10.92
N LEU A 55 -8.40 -10.91 -10.61
CA LEU A 55 -7.33 -11.61 -9.88
C LEU A 55 -7.83 -12.09 -8.50
N LEU A 56 -8.48 -11.23 -7.72
CA LEU A 56 -8.99 -11.61 -6.40
C LEU A 56 -10.12 -12.65 -6.47
N ARG A 57 -10.88 -12.68 -7.58
CA ARG A 57 -11.90 -13.70 -7.85
C ARG A 57 -11.31 -15.02 -8.31
N SER A 58 -10.14 -15.04 -8.94
CA SER A 58 -9.50 -16.29 -9.39
C SER A 58 -8.86 -17.09 -8.23
N ILE A 59 -8.60 -16.45 -7.09
CA ILE A 59 -8.11 -17.11 -5.87
C ILE A 59 -9.23 -17.94 -5.22
N GLN A 60 -9.37 -19.19 -5.66
CA GLN A 60 -10.37 -20.13 -5.11
C GLN A 60 -9.90 -20.87 -3.86
N ASP A 61 -8.59 -20.95 -3.64
CA ASP A 61 -8.01 -21.64 -2.49
C ASP A 61 -8.53 -21.03 -1.17
N PRO A 62 -9.27 -21.80 -0.35
CA PRO A 62 -9.82 -21.31 0.91
C PRO A 62 -8.73 -21.10 1.97
N ALA A 63 -7.54 -21.69 1.82
CA ALA A 63 -6.42 -21.45 2.73
C ALA A 63 -5.79 -20.07 2.50
N ILE A 64 -6.03 -19.39 1.38
CA ILE A 64 -5.49 -18.04 1.18
C ILE A 64 -6.36 -17.00 1.89
N GLY A 65 -5.76 -16.30 2.85
CA GLY A 65 -6.40 -15.22 3.61
C GLY A 65 -5.69 -13.87 3.49
N GLU A 66 -4.46 -13.83 2.99
CA GLU A 66 -3.71 -12.60 2.76
C GLU A 66 -3.07 -12.65 1.38
N VAL A 67 -3.16 -11.54 0.66
CA VAL A 67 -2.52 -11.32 -0.64
C VAL A 67 -1.58 -10.13 -0.51
N GLN A 68 -0.28 -10.34 -0.68
CA GLN A 68 0.74 -9.30 -0.56
C GLN A 68 1.16 -8.79 -1.95
N MET A 69 1.33 -7.47 -2.04
CA MET A 69 1.78 -6.76 -3.23
C MET A 69 3.07 -5.99 -2.91
N GLN A 70 4.06 -6.11 -3.79
CA GLN A 70 5.30 -5.35 -3.66
C GLN A 70 5.08 -3.86 -3.93
N LEU A 71 5.89 -3.06 -3.26
CA LEU A 71 5.94 -1.61 -3.44
C LEU A 71 6.87 -1.27 -4.61
N LEU A 72 6.43 -0.37 -5.49
CA LEU A 72 7.22 0.18 -6.59
C LEU A 72 7.35 1.69 -6.36
N SER A 73 8.56 2.14 -6.07
CA SER A 73 8.81 3.55 -5.74
C SER A 73 8.86 4.39 -7.02
N VAL A 74 7.98 5.37 -7.14
CA VAL A 74 7.96 6.37 -8.20
C VAL A 74 8.84 7.55 -7.77
N ILE A 75 9.79 7.91 -8.64
CA ILE A 75 10.72 8.99 -8.39
C ILE A 75 10.05 10.32 -8.77
N LYS A 76 9.95 11.22 -7.81
CA LYS A 76 9.58 12.63 -8.01
C LYS A 76 10.85 13.47 -7.98
N ASP A 77 11.24 14.02 -9.13
CA ASP A 77 12.45 14.82 -9.32
C ASP A 77 12.19 16.35 -9.35
N GLU A 78 10.93 16.79 -9.31
CA GLU A 78 10.56 18.21 -9.28
C GLU A 78 9.63 18.53 -8.11
N ASP A 79 9.61 19.79 -7.69
CA ASP A 79 8.62 20.32 -6.76
C ASP A 79 7.29 20.60 -7.46
N TYR A 80 6.21 20.60 -6.67
CA TYR A 80 4.92 21.04 -7.19
C TYR A 80 4.95 22.54 -7.48
N PRO A 81 4.19 23.01 -8.48
CA PRO A 81 4.03 24.44 -8.68
C PRO A 81 3.39 25.08 -7.43
N HIS A 82 3.78 26.32 -7.13
CA HIS A 82 3.24 27.06 -5.99
C HIS A 82 1.71 27.26 -6.05
N LYS A 83 1.12 27.22 -7.26
CA LYS A 83 -0.32 27.35 -7.49
C LYS A 83 -0.75 26.51 -8.69
N PHE A 84 -1.91 25.88 -8.58
CA PHE A 84 -2.62 25.27 -9.71
C PHE A 84 -3.65 26.27 -10.25
N VAL A 85 -3.40 26.81 -11.43
CA VAL A 85 -4.22 27.89 -12.01
C VAL A 85 -5.54 27.41 -12.61
N ASN A 86 -5.62 26.13 -13.01
CA ASN A 86 -6.81 25.51 -13.58
C ASN A 86 -6.73 23.98 -13.44
N LEU A 87 -7.83 23.29 -13.79
CA LEU A 87 -7.92 21.83 -13.73
C LEU A 87 -6.90 21.15 -14.65
N GLU A 88 -6.63 21.70 -15.83
CA GLU A 88 -5.65 21.12 -16.75
C GLU A 88 -4.23 21.12 -16.18
N ALA A 89 -3.83 22.23 -15.54
CA ALA A 89 -2.55 22.36 -14.85
C ALA A 89 -2.47 21.39 -13.66
N LEU A 90 -3.54 21.26 -12.89
CA LEU A 90 -3.62 20.26 -11.80
C LEU A 90 -3.47 18.83 -12.34
N GLU A 91 -4.19 18.51 -13.41
CA GLU A 91 -4.14 17.18 -14.01
C GLU A 91 -2.73 16.85 -14.51
N LYS A 92 -2.05 17.78 -15.18
CA LYS A 92 -0.66 17.60 -15.64
C LYS A 92 0.31 17.33 -14.49
N GLU A 93 0.00 17.82 -13.30
CA GLU A 93 0.82 17.66 -12.09
C GLU A 93 0.42 16.46 -11.22
N MET A 94 -0.61 15.68 -11.60
CA MET A 94 -0.96 14.45 -10.87
C MET A 94 0.21 13.45 -10.92
N ILE A 95 0.61 12.96 -9.76
CA ILE A 95 1.90 12.26 -9.58
C ILE A 95 2.05 11.07 -10.51
N PHE A 96 1.08 10.16 -10.50
CA PHE A 96 1.12 8.95 -11.31
C PHE A 96 0.82 9.18 -12.80
N LYS A 97 0.55 10.43 -13.21
CA LYS A 97 0.44 10.87 -14.60
C LYS A 97 1.76 11.49 -15.08
N LYS A 98 2.37 12.35 -14.26
CA LYS A 98 3.62 13.07 -14.55
C LYS A 98 4.87 12.19 -14.44
N TYR A 99 4.97 11.40 -13.36
CA TYR A 99 6.19 10.65 -13.03
C TYR A 99 6.05 9.16 -13.34
N ASN A 100 6.99 8.64 -14.13
CA ASN A 100 7.03 7.23 -14.55
C ASN A 100 8.37 6.54 -14.30
N LYS A 101 9.42 7.28 -13.90
CA LYS A 101 10.69 6.69 -13.48
C LYS A 101 10.48 5.98 -12.14
N THR A 102 10.96 4.74 -12.03
CA THR A 102 10.77 3.92 -10.83
C THR A 102 12.05 3.27 -10.36
N ILE A 103 12.12 3.03 -9.06
CA ILE A 103 13.07 2.08 -8.45
C ILE A 103 12.35 0.75 -8.33
N GLY A 104 13.04 -0.34 -8.66
CA GLY A 104 12.46 -1.67 -8.81
C GLY A 104 11.59 -2.13 -7.62
N PRO A 105 10.70 -3.12 -7.85
CA PRO A 105 9.81 -3.64 -6.82
C PRO A 105 10.56 -4.09 -5.57
N SER A 106 9.96 -3.84 -4.41
CA SER A 106 10.54 -4.11 -3.11
C SER A 106 9.46 -4.66 -2.18
N TRP A 107 9.85 -5.58 -1.30
CA TRP A 107 9.00 -6.03 -0.20
C TRP A 107 8.98 -5.02 0.95
N GLN A 108 9.93 -4.09 1.05
CA GLN A 108 9.89 -3.06 2.07
C GLN A 108 8.70 -2.12 1.82
N GLY A 109 7.82 -2.02 2.82
CA GLY A 109 6.58 -1.23 2.70
C GLY A 109 5.51 -1.92 1.86
N GLN A 110 5.52 -3.25 1.76
CA GLN A 110 4.49 -4.00 1.05
C GLN A 110 3.08 -3.67 1.56
N LYS A 111 2.07 -3.81 0.70
CA LYS A 111 0.67 -3.62 1.06
C LYS A 111 -0.13 -4.86 0.77
N VAL A 112 -1.29 -4.97 1.40
CA VAL A 112 -2.05 -6.22 1.43
C VAL A 112 -3.52 -6.05 1.12
N VAL A 113 -4.07 -7.11 0.54
CA VAL A 113 -5.52 -7.35 0.51
C VAL A 113 -5.80 -8.63 1.27
N VAL A 114 -6.68 -8.56 2.27
CA VAL A 114 -6.97 -9.69 3.16
C VAL A 114 -8.41 -10.12 3.06
N ARG A 115 -8.66 -11.40 3.37
CA ARG A 115 -9.99 -11.91 3.71
C ARG A 115 -10.18 -11.69 5.21
N PRO A 116 -10.92 -10.65 5.64
CA PRO A 116 -10.89 -10.22 7.03
C PRO A 116 -11.45 -11.29 7.99
N GLU A 117 -12.34 -12.16 7.54
CA GLU A 117 -12.83 -13.31 8.30
C GLU A 117 -11.74 -14.35 8.63
N LYS A 118 -10.60 -14.31 7.92
CA LYS A 118 -9.47 -15.25 8.07
C LYS A 118 -8.31 -14.71 8.88
N ILE A 119 -8.34 -13.43 9.22
CA ILE A 119 -7.25 -12.75 9.93
C ILE A 119 -7.66 -12.44 11.37
N GLY A 120 -6.79 -12.77 12.32
CA GLY A 120 -6.97 -12.48 13.73
C GLY A 120 -6.48 -11.08 14.11
N ILE A 121 -5.28 -10.71 13.66
CA ILE A 121 -4.63 -9.43 13.99
C ILE A 121 -3.98 -8.84 12.74
N MET A 122 -4.32 -7.59 12.41
CA MET A 122 -3.70 -6.82 11.32
C MET A 122 -2.64 -5.85 11.84
N SER A 123 -1.50 -5.74 11.16
CA SER A 123 -0.55 -4.63 11.28
C SER A 123 -0.71 -3.68 10.09
N ILE A 124 0.11 -2.62 10.05
CA ILE A 124 0.11 -1.58 9.02
C ILE A 124 0.26 -2.18 7.62
N HIS A 125 1.15 -3.16 7.48
CA HIS A 125 1.59 -3.68 6.19
C HIS A 125 1.35 -5.18 5.99
N SER A 126 0.79 -5.89 6.98
CA SER A 126 0.55 -7.35 6.88
C SER A 126 -0.27 -7.89 8.05
N ALA A 127 -0.81 -9.08 7.87
CA ALA A 127 -1.44 -9.86 8.93
C ALA A 127 -0.38 -10.44 9.89
N VAL A 128 -0.47 -10.05 11.16
CA VAL A 128 0.39 -10.54 12.24
C VAL A 128 -0.04 -11.93 12.69
N ALA A 129 -1.34 -12.13 12.86
CA ALA A 129 -1.92 -13.40 13.27
C ALA A 129 -3.02 -13.81 12.30
N LYS A 130 -2.93 -15.05 11.81
CA LYS A 130 -3.89 -15.67 10.90
C LYS A 130 -4.54 -16.86 11.61
N TYR A 131 -5.78 -17.20 11.25
CA TYR A 131 -6.38 -18.42 11.79
C TYR A 131 -5.62 -19.67 11.31
N PRO A 132 -5.72 -20.81 12.03
CA PRO A 132 -5.00 -22.03 11.68
C PRO A 132 -5.24 -22.46 10.22
N GLY A 133 -4.17 -22.86 9.53
CA GLY A 133 -4.20 -23.29 8.14
C GLY A 133 -4.26 -22.16 7.10
N ILE A 134 -4.38 -20.90 7.52
CA ILE A 134 -4.44 -19.76 6.60
C ILE A 134 -3.03 -19.31 6.20
N ARG A 135 -2.85 -19.12 4.88
CA ARG A 135 -1.59 -18.78 4.22
C ARG A 135 -1.66 -17.43 3.52
N THR A 136 -0.47 -16.91 3.25
CA THR A 136 -0.20 -15.72 2.46
C THR A 136 0.10 -16.09 1.02
N LEU A 137 -0.49 -15.37 0.07
CA LEU A 137 -0.11 -15.40 -1.32
C LEU A 137 0.69 -14.13 -1.65
N GLN A 138 1.92 -14.29 -2.11
CA GLN A 138 2.72 -13.17 -2.62
C GLN A 138 2.51 -13.05 -4.13
N LEU A 139 2.08 -11.87 -4.59
CA LEU A 139 1.89 -11.62 -6.02
C LEU A 139 3.21 -11.27 -6.70
N GLU A 140 3.35 -11.75 -7.93
CA GLU A 140 4.43 -11.36 -8.82
C GLU A 140 4.31 -9.87 -9.19
N PRO A 141 5.39 -9.09 -9.11
CA PRO A 141 5.36 -7.65 -9.41
C PRO A 141 5.09 -7.36 -10.89
N GLN A 142 5.33 -8.33 -11.78
CA GLN A 142 4.95 -8.24 -13.19
C GLN A 142 3.42 -8.20 -13.36
N LYS A 143 2.65 -8.74 -12.41
CA LYS A 143 1.18 -8.76 -12.44
C LYS A 143 0.58 -7.60 -11.67
N VAL A 144 1.04 -7.37 -10.44
CA VAL A 144 0.48 -6.33 -9.55
C VAL A 144 1.57 -5.71 -8.68
N VAL A 145 1.56 -4.37 -8.59
CA VAL A 145 2.39 -3.59 -7.66
C VAL A 145 1.59 -2.47 -7.03
N VAL A 146 2.03 -1.99 -5.87
CA VAL A 146 1.57 -0.73 -5.29
C VAL A 146 2.60 0.34 -5.60
N ARG A 147 2.18 1.43 -6.24
CA ARG A 147 3.05 2.57 -6.54
C ARG A 147 2.96 3.57 -5.39
N LEU A 148 4.11 3.89 -4.80
CA LEU A 148 4.28 4.95 -3.79
C LEU A 148 5.25 5.98 -4.31
N VAL A 149 5.03 7.23 -3.94
CA VAL A 149 5.87 8.36 -4.35
C VAL A 149 6.94 8.56 -3.29
N ASN A 150 8.20 8.34 -3.67
CA ASN A 150 9.31 8.75 -2.83
C ASN A 150 9.75 10.14 -3.29
N SER A 151 9.38 11.15 -2.51
CA SER A 151 10.03 12.44 -2.61
C SER A 151 11.43 12.33 -2.01
N ASN A 152 12.45 12.74 -2.78
CA ASN A 152 13.57 13.58 -2.34
C ASN A 152 14.89 13.21 -3.02
N ALA A 153 15.68 14.27 -3.27
CA ALA A 153 17.12 14.27 -3.49
C ALA A 153 17.94 13.38 -2.51
N TYR A 154 17.35 12.90 -1.41
CA TYR A 154 17.99 12.02 -0.44
C TYR A 154 17.92 10.52 -0.78
N ALA A 155 16.94 10.07 -1.58
CA ALA A 155 16.85 8.65 -1.98
C ALA A 155 17.93 8.26 -3.00
N TYR A 156 18.40 9.23 -3.79
CA TYR A 156 19.55 9.06 -4.67
C TYR A 156 20.86 8.87 -3.89
N ALA A 157 21.05 9.60 -2.79
CA ALA A 157 22.28 9.51 -1.99
C ALA A 157 22.44 8.15 -1.30
N LEU A 158 21.36 7.57 -0.75
CA LEU A 158 21.41 6.28 -0.05
C LEU A 158 21.53 5.07 -0.98
N ASN A 159 21.01 5.15 -2.21
CA ASN A 159 21.15 4.06 -3.19
C ASN A 159 22.51 4.10 -3.91
N ILE A 160 23.10 5.28 -4.12
CA ILE A 160 24.45 5.38 -4.71
C ILE A 160 25.52 4.91 -3.70
N SER A 161 25.36 5.18 -2.40
CA SER A 161 26.28 4.68 -1.37
C SER A 161 26.26 3.15 -1.23
N ASN A 162 25.11 2.51 -1.43
CA ASN A 162 25.00 1.06 -1.40
C ASN A 162 25.50 0.38 -2.68
N PHE A 163 25.49 1.07 -3.83
CA PHE A 163 26.08 0.58 -5.08
C PHE A 163 27.62 0.72 -5.12
N ASN A 164 28.18 1.70 -4.41
CA ASN A 164 29.63 1.93 -4.40
C ASN A 164 30.39 1.15 -3.31
N ASN A 165 29.69 0.50 -2.36
CA ASN A 165 30.30 -0.34 -1.33
C ASN A 165 30.35 -1.84 -1.68
N SER A 166 30.02 -2.22 -2.92
CA SER A 166 30.08 -3.61 -3.39
C SER A 166 31.17 -3.84 -4.45
N LYS A 167 32.31 -3.15 -4.33
CA LYS A 167 33.53 -3.45 -5.09
C LYS A 167 34.71 -3.64 -4.15
#